data_AF-A0A1F8VY73-F1
#
_entry.id   AF-A0A1F8VY73-F1
#
_cell.length_a   1.000
_cell.length_b   1.000
_cell.length_c   1.000
_cell.angle_alpha   90.00
_cell.angle_beta   90.00
_cell.angle_gamma   90.00
#
_symmetry.space_group_name_H-M   'P 1'
#
loop_
_entity.id
_entity.type
_entity.pdbx_description
1 polymer ?
#
loop_
_entity_poly.entity_id
_entity_poly.type
_entity_poly.pdbx_seq_one_letter_code
_entity_poly.pdbx_strand_id
1 'polypeptide(L)'
;MELRLQDLKDAAREGLLTETQAQTLWQRWSHSTPAHPQPPLPTAPTAGPSFGFVNVLYYFGGLVAIGAMSLFMTLGFQSLGAGALLAIALAYMVACFKVADHFKVRGLAVPAGLLATLAVFLVPLAVWSAQSLAGLWPPGGSDAFSSYHTRIDWRWLTLEFATLAAGVVMLWRYRLPFMVMPLALTLWYMSMDVANALLDDHSWEWTFMRDMSLVFGIGTVAVALWVDVRSRLSRTAEWRQDFAFWLYMFGTVMFWCGLSLRDSDSELGKFVYALINLAMVLAGAAIGRRVFTVFGALGVALYLGHLSHEVFQDSLLFPLALTLLGLGVVALGVWWQRHEVAIAARLARYVPVGLQPRS
;
A
#
# COMPACT_ATOMS: atom_id res chain seq x y z
N MET A 1 -38.87 -22.98 25.31
CA MET A 1 -39.02 -23.14 26.77
C MET A 1 -38.71 -21.79 27.39
N GLU A 2 -39.71 -21.09 27.90
CA GLU A 2 -39.50 -19.77 28.54
C GLU A 2 -39.06 -19.99 29.98
N LEU A 3 -37.79 -19.69 30.28
CA LEU A 3 -37.25 -19.73 31.64
C LEU A 3 -37.82 -18.55 32.45
N ARG A 4 -38.44 -18.85 33.59
CA ARG A 4 -39.01 -17.87 34.53
C ARG A 4 -38.12 -17.76 35.77
N LEU A 5 -38.26 -16.65 36.51
CA LEU A 5 -37.51 -16.43 37.76
C LEU A 5 -37.75 -17.55 38.79
N GLN A 6 -38.93 -18.16 38.77
CA GLN A 6 -39.27 -19.27 39.66
C GLN A 6 -38.38 -20.49 39.43
N ASP A 7 -38.04 -20.81 38.18
CA ASP A 7 -37.18 -21.96 37.85
C ASP A 7 -35.77 -21.81 38.45
N LEU A 8 -35.24 -20.59 38.50
CA LEU A 8 -33.95 -20.27 39.14
C LEU A 8 -34.00 -20.31 40.67
N LYS A 9 -35.15 -19.97 41.26
CA LYS A 9 -35.36 -20.06 42.72
C LYS A 9 -35.53 -21.51 43.16
N ASP A 10 -36.16 -22.34 42.35
CA ASP A 10 -36.31 -23.77 42.62
C ASP A 10 -34.96 -24.48 42.49
N ALA A 11 -34.14 -24.14 41.49
CA ALA A 11 -32.74 -24.60 41.41
C ALA A 11 -31.88 -24.18 42.61
N ALA A 12 -32.15 -23.02 43.21
CA ALA A 12 -31.47 -22.59 44.44
C ALA A 12 -31.92 -23.38 45.68
N ARG A 13 -33.20 -23.75 45.75
CA ARG A 13 -33.74 -24.62 46.81
C ARG A 13 -33.23 -26.05 46.72
N GLU A 14 -32.95 -26.52 45.51
CA GLU A 14 -32.32 -27.82 45.25
C GLU A 14 -30.80 -27.81 45.53
N GLY A 15 -30.23 -26.68 45.93
CA GLY A 15 -28.81 -26.56 46.28
C GLY A 15 -27.86 -26.55 45.07
N LEU A 16 -28.40 -26.50 43.85
CA LEU A 16 -27.60 -26.40 42.62
C LEU A 16 -26.95 -25.03 42.46
N LEU A 17 -27.57 -24.00 43.05
CA LEU A 17 -27.10 -22.62 43.06
C LEU A 17 -27.39 -21.98 44.42
N THR A 18 -26.66 -20.92 44.76
CA THR A 18 -27.01 -20.06 45.91
C THR A 18 -28.08 -19.04 45.51
N GLU A 19 -28.90 -18.57 46.46
CA GLU A 19 -29.94 -17.56 46.17
C GLU A 19 -29.35 -16.28 45.54
N THR A 20 -28.15 -15.89 45.96
CA THR A 20 -27.42 -14.74 45.41
C THR A 20 -27.04 -14.96 43.95
N GLN A 21 -26.62 -16.18 43.58
CA GLN A 21 -26.31 -16.52 42.18
C GLN A 21 -27.57 -16.56 41.30
N ALA A 22 -28.68 -17.08 41.82
CA ALA A 22 -29.97 -17.09 41.12
C ALA A 22 -30.47 -15.67 40.81
N GLN A 23 -30.38 -14.75 41.77
CA GLN A 23 -30.75 -13.34 41.57
C GLN A 23 -29.83 -12.63 40.56
N THR A 24 -28.51 -12.88 40.64
CA THR A 24 -27.53 -12.28 39.72
C THR A 24 -27.75 -12.74 38.27
N LEU A 25 -28.01 -14.04 38.08
CA LEU A 25 -28.32 -14.61 36.75
C LEU A 25 -29.63 -14.05 36.20
N TRP A 26 -30.67 -13.97 37.04
CA TRP A 26 -31.95 -13.40 36.62
C TRP A 26 -31.84 -11.93 36.25
N GLN A 27 -31.11 -11.11 37.01
CA GLN A 27 -30.88 -9.72 36.65
C GLN A 27 -30.16 -9.59 35.31
N ARG A 28 -29.13 -10.39 35.05
CA ARG A 28 -28.41 -10.38 33.76
C ARG A 28 -29.31 -10.75 32.58
N TRP A 29 -30.18 -11.74 32.74
CA TRP A 29 -31.05 -12.20 31.65
C TRP A 29 -32.32 -11.36 31.48
N SER A 30 -32.91 -10.86 32.55
CA SER A 30 -34.08 -9.98 32.49
C SER A 30 -33.74 -8.57 31.97
N HIS A 31 -32.52 -8.08 32.22
CA HIS A 31 -32.02 -6.85 31.60
C HIS A 31 -31.51 -7.05 30.15
N SER A 32 -31.53 -8.27 29.62
CA SER A 32 -31.20 -8.55 28.21
C SER A 32 -32.44 -8.36 27.30
N THR A 33 -33.02 -7.16 27.31
CA THR A 33 -33.69 -6.61 26.12
C THR A 33 -32.57 -6.15 25.17
N PRO A 34 -32.62 -6.36 23.84
CA PRO A 34 -31.44 -6.23 22.97
C PRO A 34 -31.06 -4.75 22.79
N ALA A 35 -30.32 -4.23 23.76
CA ALA A 35 -29.82 -2.87 23.78
C ALA A 35 -28.59 -2.77 24.69
N HIS A 36 -27.67 -3.72 24.60
CA HIS A 36 -26.25 -3.50 24.89
C HIS A 36 -25.47 -4.11 23.72
N PRO A 37 -24.60 -3.35 23.04
CA PRO A 37 -23.72 -3.92 22.04
C PRO A 37 -22.92 -5.00 22.76
N GLN A 38 -22.96 -6.24 22.26
CA GLN A 38 -21.90 -7.19 22.55
C GLN A 38 -20.58 -6.40 22.37
N PRO A 39 -19.67 -6.34 23.35
CA PRO A 39 -18.30 -6.01 23.00
C PRO A 39 -17.98 -6.99 21.87
N PRO A 40 -17.58 -6.51 20.68
CA PRO A 40 -17.41 -7.41 19.56
C PRO A 40 -16.56 -8.57 20.07
N LEU A 41 -17.12 -9.79 20.02
CA LEU A 41 -16.32 -11.01 20.01
C LEU A 41 -15.07 -10.63 19.22
N PRO A 42 -13.85 -10.74 19.77
CA PRO A 42 -12.67 -10.26 19.06
C PRO A 42 -12.72 -10.91 17.69
N THR A 43 -13.17 -10.11 16.71
CA THR A 43 -13.20 -10.47 15.32
C THR A 43 -11.75 -10.79 15.10
N ALA A 44 -11.46 -12.05 14.76
CA ALA A 44 -10.11 -12.54 14.51
C ALA A 44 -9.33 -11.37 13.92
N PRO A 45 -8.31 -10.86 14.64
CA PRO A 45 -7.84 -9.49 14.51
C PRO A 45 -7.77 -9.15 13.04
N THR A 46 -8.58 -8.18 12.61
CA THR A 46 -8.52 -7.66 11.24
C THR A 46 -7.06 -7.56 10.89
N ALA A 47 -6.62 -8.41 9.96
CA ALA A 47 -5.23 -8.67 9.65
C ALA A 47 -4.64 -7.45 8.90
N GLY A 48 -4.56 -6.34 9.62
CA GLY A 48 -3.93 -5.10 9.23
C GLY A 48 -3.06 -4.64 10.41
N PRO A 49 -1.86 -4.11 10.14
CA PRO A 49 -1.02 -3.57 11.20
C PRO A 49 -1.78 -2.44 11.91
N SER A 50 -2.06 -2.61 13.20
CA SER A 50 -2.59 -1.52 14.03
C SER A 50 -1.51 -0.45 14.17
N PHE A 51 -1.88 0.82 14.05
CA PHE A 51 -0.95 1.92 14.27
C PHE A 51 -0.66 2.02 15.78
N GLY A 52 0.32 1.26 16.25
CA GLY A 52 0.77 1.21 17.63
C GLY A 52 2.26 1.50 17.73
N PHE A 53 2.72 1.98 18.88
CA PHE A 53 4.12 2.38 19.11
C PHE A 53 5.14 1.29 18.72
N VAL A 54 4.82 0.03 19.01
CA VAL A 54 5.65 -1.13 18.63
C VAL A 54 5.79 -1.27 17.11
N ASN A 55 4.69 -1.09 16.36
CA ASN A 55 4.75 -1.13 14.90
C ASN A 55 5.50 0.07 14.33
N VAL A 56 5.40 1.25 14.95
CA VAL A 56 6.21 2.41 14.59
C VAL A 56 7.69 2.10 14.77
N LEU A 57 8.11 1.51 15.89
CA LEU A 57 9.50 1.10 16.12
C LEU A 57 9.97 0.07 15.08
N TYR A 58 9.14 -0.92 14.75
CA TYR A 58 9.48 -1.90 13.72
C TYR A 58 9.62 -1.26 12.34
N TYR A 59 8.64 -0.48 11.88
CA TYR A 59 8.70 0.15 10.56
C TYR A 59 9.82 1.19 10.48
N PHE A 60 10.02 2.00 11.51
CA PHE A 60 11.10 2.98 11.56
C PHE A 60 12.47 2.29 11.56
N GLY A 61 12.69 1.32 12.46
CA GLY A 61 13.94 0.57 12.52
C GLY A 61 14.21 -0.21 11.23
N GLY A 62 13.17 -0.79 10.62
CA GLY A 62 13.24 -1.45 9.32
C GLY A 62 13.62 -0.49 8.19
N LEU A 63 13.03 0.70 8.15
CA LEU A 63 13.36 1.74 7.16
C LEU A 63 14.81 2.23 7.33
N VAL A 64 15.25 2.43 8.58
CA VAL A 64 16.65 2.78 8.89
C VAL A 64 17.60 1.69 8.42
N ALA A 65 17.28 0.41 8.67
CA ALA A 65 18.11 -0.71 8.22
C ALA A 65 18.17 -0.81 6.69
N ILE A 66 17.02 -0.69 6.00
CA ILE A 66 16.96 -0.69 4.53
C ILE A 66 17.74 0.50 3.97
N GLY A 67 17.56 1.71 4.52
CA GLY A 67 18.30 2.91 4.13
C GLY A 67 19.80 2.77 4.34
N ALA A 68 20.22 2.19 5.45
CA ALA A 68 21.63 1.96 5.75
C ALA A 68 22.29 1.00 4.76
N MET A 69 21.61 -0.09 4.43
CA MET A 69 22.14 -1.09 3.50
C MET A 69 22.07 -0.66 2.03
N SER A 70 21.11 0.20 1.66
CA SER A 70 20.97 0.70 0.28
C SER A 70 21.86 1.91 -0.03
N LEU A 71 22.00 2.87 0.90
CA LEU A 71 22.70 4.14 0.66
C LEU A 71 24.09 4.22 1.31
N PHE A 72 24.24 3.78 2.56
CA PHE A 72 25.50 3.97 3.31
C PHE A 72 26.51 2.86 3.06
N MET A 73 26.06 1.62 2.84
CA MET A 73 26.96 0.52 2.55
C MET A 73 27.80 0.78 1.29
N THR A 74 27.19 1.38 0.28
CA THR A 74 27.84 1.67 -1.00
C THR A 74 28.86 2.79 -0.88
N LEU A 75 28.63 3.77 -0.01
CA LEU A 75 29.58 4.85 0.24
C LEU A 75 30.75 4.41 1.13
N GLY A 76 30.49 3.57 2.14
CA GLY A 76 31.49 3.16 3.11
C GLY A 76 32.37 1.98 2.69
N PHE A 77 31.85 1.05 1.86
CA PHE A 77 32.50 -0.24 1.60
C PHE A 77 32.89 -0.45 0.13
N GLN A 78 32.61 0.51 -0.76
CA GLN A 78 32.98 0.39 -2.17
C GLN A 78 34.51 0.34 -2.38
N SER A 79 35.30 0.91 -1.47
CA SER A 79 36.77 0.81 -1.48
C SER A 79 37.29 -0.61 -1.26
N LEU A 80 36.48 -1.53 -0.69
CA LEU A 80 36.87 -2.92 -0.45
C LEU A 80 36.74 -3.79 -1.71
N GLY A 81 36.16 -3.27 -2.79
CA GLY A 81 35.96 -3.96 -4.05
C GLY A 81 34.75 -4.89 -4.09
N ALA A 82 34.38 -5.31 -5.31
CA ALA A 82 33.18 -6.12 -5.56
C ALA A 82 33.16 -7.46 -4.81
N GLY A 83 34.32 -8.08 -4.60
CA GLY A 83 34.45 -9.34 -3.85
C GLY A 83 33.99 -9.22 -2.40
N ALA A 84 34.46 -8.18 -1.69
CA ALA A 84 34.07 -7.93 -0.31
C ALA A 84 32.58 -7.55 -0.21
N LEU A 85 32.08 -6.72 -1.14
CA LEU A 85 30.67 -6.35 -1.19
C LEU A 85 29.76 -7.56 -1.40
N LEU A 86 30.13 -8.49 -2.29
CA LEU A 86 29.40 -9.75 -2.49
C LEU A 86 29.36 -10.59 -1.21
N ALA A 87 30.50 -10.76 -0.55
CA ALA A 87 30.58 -11.54 0.69
C ALA A 87 29.71 -10.95 1.80
N ILE A 88 29.73 -9.62 1.97
CA ILE A 88 28.91 -8.94 2.99
C ILE A 88 27.42 -9.05 2.63
N ALA A 89 27.05 -8.82 1.36
CA ALA A 89 25.66 -8.93 0.92
C ALA A 89 25.10 -10.34 1.17
N LEU A 90 25.86 -11.39 0.83
CA LEU A 90 25.50 -12.79 1.08
C LEU A 90 25.39 -13.09 2.58
N ALA A 91 26.34 -12.65 3.39
CA ALA A 91 26.31 -12.85 4.84
C ALA A 91 25.07 -12.20 5.46
N TYR A 92 24.75 -10.96 5.06
CA TYR A 92 23.54 -10.26 5.52
C TYR A 92 22.26 -10.93 5.05
N MET A 93 22.17 -11.37 3.79
CA MET A 93 21.01 -12.11 3.29
C MET A 93 20.77 -13.39 4.11
N VAL A 94 21.81 -14.18 4.36
CA VAL A 94 21.71 -15.40 5.18
C VAL A 94 21.25 -15.08 6.60
N ALA A 95 21.79 -14.03 7.22
CA ALA A 95 21.36 -13.58 8.55
C ALA A 95 19.89 -13.15 8.54
N CYS A 96 19.49 -12.33 7.58
CA CYS A 96 18.11 -11.85 7.43
C CYS A 96 17.13 -13.01 7.24
N PHE A 97 17.45 -14.00 6.40
CA PHE A 97 16.59 -15.17 6.19
C PHE A 97 16.42 -16.01 7.45
N LYS A 98 17.52 -16.29 8.17
CA LYS A 98 17.48 -17.06 9.41
C LYS A 98 16.59 -16.38 10.46
N VAL A 99 16.76 -15.08 10.64
CA VAL A 99 15.99 -14.33 11.63
C VAL A 99 14.54 -14.13 11.18
N ALA A 100 14.30 -13.90 9.89
CA ALA A 100 12.95 -13.80 9.32
C ALA A 100 12.16 -15.11 9.50
N ASP A 101 12.77 -16.26 9.23
CA ASP A 101 12.16 -17.57 9.46
C ASP A 101 11.89 -17.80 10.95
N HIS A 102 12.84 -17.44 11.83
CA HIS A 102 12.65 -17.52 13.27
C HIS A 102 11.45 -16.69 13.76
N PHE A 103 11.32 -15.44 13.30
CA PHE A 103 10.20 -14.57 13.65
C PHE A 103 8.88 -15.05 13.06
N LYS A 104 8.88 -15.57 11.83
CA LYS A 104 7.68 -16.13 11.20
C LYS A 104 7.14 -17.32 11.99
N VAL A 105 8.01 -18.25 12.41
CA VAL A 105 7.60 -19.41 13.24
C VAL A 105 6.99 -18.97 14.58
N ARG A 106 7.45 -17.83 15.13
CA ARG A 106 6.92 -17.25 16.37
C ARG A 106 5.68 -16.37 16.18
N GLY A 107 5.13 -16.29 14.97
CA GLY A 107 3.95 -15.47 14.67
C GLY A 107 4.21 -13.96 14.56
N LEU A 108 5.47 -13.54 14.56
CA LEU A 108 5.87 -12.14 14.44
C LEU A 108 5.96 -11.73 12.96
N ALA A 109 4.80 -11.57 12.31
CA ALA A 109 4.69 -11.35 10.87
C ALA A 109 5.34 -10.03 10.39
N VAL A 110 5.19 -8.94 11.15
CA VAL A 110 5.75 -7.61 10.79
C VAL A 110 7.29 -7.62 10.73
N PRO A 111 8.02 -7.99 11.81
CA PRO A 111 9.48 -8.03 11.75
C PRO A 111 10.01 -9.11 10.81
N ALA A 112 9.32 -10.24 10.65
CA ALA A 112 9.69 -11.23 9.63
C ALA A 112 9.63 -10.64 8.21
N GLY A 113 8.57 -9.90 7.90
CA GLY A 113 8.40 -9.22 6.61
C GLY A 113 9.47 -8.16 6.36
N LEU A 114 9.83 -7.38 7.38
CA LEU A 114 10.90 -6.37 7.30
C LEU A 114 12.26 -7.00 6.97
N LEU A 115 12.65 -8.07 7.66
CA LEU A 115 13.94 -8.73 7.41
C LEU A 115 13.98 -9.47 6.07
N ALA A 116 12.90 -10.15 5.70
CA ALA A 116 12.81 -10.76 4.37
C ALA A 116 12.87 -9.70 3.25
N THR A 117 12.27 -8.53 3.48
CA THR A 117 12.35 -7.40 2.55
C THR A 117 13.76 -6.83 2.47
N LEU A 118 14.45 -6.66 3.61
CA LEU A 118 15.85 -6.23 3.65
C LEU A 118 16.74 -7.17 2.83
N ALA A 119 16.50 -8.48 2.89
CA ALA A 119 17.23 -9.44 2.06
C ALA A 119 16.99 -9.21 0.55
N VAL A 120 15.77 -8.86 0.14
CA VAL A 120 15.47 -8.51 -1.27
C VAL A 120 16.20 -7.22 -1.69
N PHE A 121 16.29 -6.22 -0.81
CA PHE A 121 17.04 -4.99 -1.08
C PHE A 121 18.55 -5.20 -1.26
N LEU A 122 19.09 -6.33 -0.82
CA LEU A 122 20.51 -6.70 -1.02
C LEU A 122 20.75 -7.43 -2.36
N VAL A 123 19.70 -7.82 -3.07
CA VAL A 123 19.80 -8.53 -4.35
C VAL A 123 20.49 -7.69 -5.43
N PRO A 124 20.14 -6.40 -5.67
CA PRO A 124 20.85 -5.57 -6.65
C PRO A 124 22.35 -5.53 -6.37
N LEU A 125 22.75 -5.34 -5.09
CA LEU A 125 24.14 -5.27 -4.69
C LEU A 125 24.88 -6.59 -4.93
N ALA A 126 24.27 -7.72 -4.59
CA ALA A 126 24.86 -9.04 -4.81
C ALA A 126 25.01 -9.36 -6.29
N VAL A 127 23.98 -9.07 -7.10
CA VAL A 127 24.00 -9.33 -8.54
C VAL A 127 25.04 -8.43 -9.23
N TRP A 128 25.06 -7.13 -8.89
CA TRP A 128 26.05 -6.20 -9.41
C TRP A 128 27.48 -6.64 -9.06
N SER A 129 27.71 -7.05 -7.81
CA SER A 129 29.02 -7.52 -7.36
C SER A 129 29.44 -8.79 -8.11
N ALA A 130 28.51 -9.74 -8.31
CA ALA A 130 28.78 -10.96 -9.07
C ALA A 130 29.07 -10.69 -10.55
N GLN A 131 28.28 -9.82 -11.20
CA GLN A 131 28.50 -9.40 -12.59
C GLN A 131 29.85 -8.68 -12.75
N SER A 132 30.21 -7.81 -11.80
CA SER A 132 31.47 -7.07 -11.81
C SER A 132 32.67 -8.02 -11.68
N LEU A 133 32.60 -9.00 -10.78
CA LEU A 133 33.66 -10.02 -10.61
C LEU A 133 33.77 -10.95 -11.82
N ALA A 134 32.66 -11.26 -12.48
CA ALA A 134 32.64 -12.08 -13.69
C ALA A 134 33.06 -11.31 -14.95
N GLY A 135 33.29 -9.99 -14.87
CA GLY A 135 33.57 -9.14 -16.02
C GLY A 135 32.38 -8.99 -16.98
N LEU A 136 31.16 -9.24 -16.50
CA LEU A 136 29.91 -9.18 -17.27
C LEU A 136 29.20 -7.83 -17.16
N TRP A 137 29.74 -6.89 -16.36
CA TRP A 137 29.17 -5.55 -16.24
C TRP A 137 29.30 -4.81 -17.59
N PRO A 138 28.20 -4.31 -18.20
CA PRO A 138 28.27 -3.76 -19.55
C PRO A 138 29.24 -2.56 -19.64
N PRO A 139 29.90 -2.26 -20.75
CA PRO A 139 30.77 -1.08 -20.86
C PRO A 139 29.95 0.24 -20.99
N GLY A 140 30.59 1.40 -20.78
CA GLY A 140 30.05 2.70 -21.23
C GLY A 140 29.39 3.60 -20.19
N GLY A 141 29.38 3.25 -18.91
CA GLY A 141 28.84 4.10 -17.85
C GLY A 141 29.55 3.91 -16.50
N SER A 142 28.90 4.27 -15.41
CA SER A 142 29.51 4.16 -14.08
C SER A 142 29.74 2.69 -13.69
N ASP A 143 30.92 2.41 -13.14
CA ASP A 143 31.24 1.14 -12.49
C ASP A 143 31.02 1.22 -10.98
N ALA A 144 30.40 2.28 -10.49
CA ALA A 144 30.07 2.43 -9.08
C ALA A 144 28.63 2.00 -8.83
N PHE A 145 28.43 1.03 -7.93
CA PHE A 145 27.07 0.65 -7.52
C PHE A 145 26.30 1.80 -6.86
N SER A 146 26.98 2.76 -6.24
CA SER A 146 26.34 3.98 -5.70
C SER A 146 25.59 4.80 -6.77
N SER A 147 25.95 4.64 -8.04
CA SER A 147 25.25 5.26 -9.17
C SER A 147 23.86 4.69 -9.42
N TYR A 148 23.55 3.48 -8.93
CA TYR A 148 22.27 2.80 -9.12
C TYR A 148 21.07 3.64 -8.63
N HIS A 149 21.23 4.41 -7.54
CA HIS A 149 20.15 5.25 -6.99
C HIS A 149 20.20 6.72 -7.46
N THR A 150 21.20 7.10 -8.25
CA THR A 150 21.43 8.51 -8.65
C THR A 150 21.41 8.73 -10.15
N ARG A 151 21.55 7.66 -10.95
CA ARG A 151 21.57 7.72 -12.41
C ARG A 151 20.62 6.70 -12.99
N ILE A 152 19.83 7.15 -13.96
CA ILE A 152 18.96 6.31 -14.78
C ILE A 152 19.81 5.80 -15.95
N ASP A 153 19.89 4.48 -16.10
CA ASP A 153 20.76 3.79 -17.06
C ASP A 153 20.19 2.38 -17.31
N TRP A 154 20.02 2.02 -18.58
CA TRP A 154 19.51 0.70 -18.97
C TRP A 154 20.31 -0.48 -18.38
N ARG A 155 21.60 -0.30 -18.04
CA ARG A 155 22.46 -1.35 -17.48
C ARG A 155 21.90 -1.89 -16.15
N TRP A 156 21.16 -1.07 -15.43
CA TRP A 156 20.53 -1.42 -14.16
C TRP A 156 19.38 -2.42 -14.32
N LEU A 157 18.77 -2.54 -15.51
CA LEU A 157 17.66 -3.46 -15.78
C LEU A 157 17.97 -4.89 -15.35
N THR A 158 19.22 -5.34 -15.51
CA THR A 158 19.62 -6.69 -15.08
C THR A 158 19.48 -6.90 -13.56
N LEU A 159 19.79 -5.86 -12.77
CA LEU A 159 19.64 -5.85 -11.32
C LEU A 159 18.16 -5.80 -10.92
N GLU A 160 17.38 -4.99 -11.64
CA GLU A 160 15.95 -4.82 -11.40
C GLU A 160 15.17 -6.11 -11.69
N PHE A 161 15.44 -6.77 -12.82
CA PHE A 161 14.83 -8.06 -13.14
C PHE A 161 15.22 -9.13 -12.10
N ALA A 162 16.47 -9.18 -11.67
CA ALA A 162 16.90 -10.10 -10.63
C ALA A 162 16.19 -9.81 -9.29
N THR A 163 16.00 -8.54 -8.96
CA THR A 163 15.30 -8.10 -7.74
C THR A 163 13.81 -8.40 -7.80
N LEU A 164 13.16 -8.20 -8.95
CA LEU A 164 11.77 -8.59 -9.17
C LEU A 164 11.60 -10.11 -9.04
N ALA A 165 12.47 -10.90 -9.67
CA ALA A 165 12.45 -12.35 -9.58
C ALA A 165 12.64 -12.82 -8.12
N ALA A 166 13.65 -12.29 -7.42
CA ALA A 166 13.88 -12.60 -6.01
C ALA A 166 12.70 -12.17 -5.13
N GLY A 167 12.13 -10.99 -5.38
CA GLY A 167 10.94 -10.47 -4.71
C GLY A 167 9.73 -11.39 -4.88
N VAL A 168 9.46 -11.88 -6.09
CA VAL A 168 8.38 -12.84 -6.36
C VAL A 168 8.61 -14.16 -5.63
N VAL A 169 9.83 -14.69 -5.66
CA VAL A 169 10.19 -15.93 -4.94
C VAL A 169 10.02 -15.76 -3.43
N MET A 170 10.47 -14.63 -2.88
CA MET A 170 10.34 -14.32 -1.45
C MET A 170 8.88 -14.08 -1.06
N LEU A 171 8.09 -13.42 -1.91
CA LEU A 171 6.65 -13.27 -1.71
C LEU A 171 5.95 -14.63 -1.67
N TRP A 172 6.32 -15.55 -2.56
CA TRP A 172 5.78 -16.91 -2.58
C TRP A 172 6.16 -17.72 -1.33
N ARG A 173 7.40 -17.57 -0.84
CA ARG A 173 7.94 -18.26 0.35
C ARG A 173 7.40 -17.70 1.67
N TYR A 174 7.33 -16.38 1.82
CA TYR A 174 6.93 -15.73 3.07
C TYR A 174 5.43 -15.44 3.12
N ARG A 175 4.79 -15.12 1.99
CA ARG A 175 3.35 -14.78 1.88
C ARG A 175 2.94 -13.66 2.83
N LEU A 176 3.80 -12.65 2.94
CA LEU A 176 3.58 -11.47 3.76
C LEU A 176 3.31 -10.27 2.82
N PRO A 177 2.23 -9.49 3.04
CA PRO A 177 1.89 -8.35 2.18
C PRO A 177 3.00 -7.31 2.04
N PHE A 178 3.79 -7.13 3.10
CA PHE A 178 4.89 -6.18 3.10
C PHE A 178 5.97 -6.52 2.04
N MET A 179 6.12 -7.80 1.68
CA MET A 179 7.05 -8.22 0.62
C MET A 179 6.71 -7.67 -0.76
N VAL A 180 5.49 -7.15 -0.97
CA VAL A 180 5.12 -6.53 -2.24
C VAL A 180 5.78 -5.14 -2.40
N MET A 181 6.19 -4.50 -1.31
CA MET A 181 6.85 -3.20 -1.32
C MET A 181 8.08 -3.15 -2.25
N PRO A 182 9.10 -4.03 -2.10
CA PRO A 182 10.25 -4.01 -3.00
C PRO A 182 9.87 -4.25 -4.46
N LEU A 183 8.88 -5.12 -4.77
CA LEU A 183 8.43 -5.31 -6.15
C LEU A 183 7.83 -4.02 -6.72
N ALA A 184 6.98 -3.35 -5.96
CA ALA A 184 6.34 -2.11 -6.39
C ALA A 184 7.36 -0.97 -6.58
N LEU A 185 8.37 -0.90 -5.71
CA LEU A 185 9.47 0.07 -5.84
C LEU A 185 10.35 -0.24 -7.05
N THR A 186 10.71 -1.50 -7.29
CA THR A 186 11.50 -1.89 -8.47
C THR A 186 10.72 -1.64 -9.77
N LEU A 187 9.41 -1.89 -9.81
CA LEU A 187 8.59 -1.54 -10.97
C LEU A 187 8.61 -0.03 -11.27
N TRP A 188 8.71 0.80 -10.22
CA TRP A 188 8.83 2.24 -10.40
C TRP A 188 10.19 2.65 -10.96
N TYR A 189 11.29 2.13 -10.43
CA TYR A 189 12.64 2.40 -10.97
C TYR A 189 12.74 1.93 -12.43
N MET A 190 12.22 0.72 -12.69
CA MET A 190 12.24 0.09 -13.99
C MET A 190 11.47 0.90 -15.04
N SER A 191 10.46 1.68 -14.65
CA SER A 191 9.77 2.57 -15.60
C SER A 191 10.71 3.61 -16.24
N MET A 192 11.70 4.09 -15.50
CA MET A 192 12.67 5.09 -15.97
C MET A 192 13.83 4.44 -16.73
N ASP A 193 14.33 3.30 -16.24
CA ASP A 193 15.43 2.58 -16.90
C ASP A 193 14.97 1.92 -18.21
N VAL A 194 13.74 1.40 -18.27
CA VAL A 194 13.12 0.93 -19.53
C VAL A 194 12.92 2.09 -20.50
N ALA A 195 12.47 3.25 -20.02
CA ALA A 195 12.35 4.43 -20.88
C ALA A 195 13.71 4.81 -21.49
N ASN A 196 14.77 4.83 -20.67
CA ASN A 196 16.11 5.10 -21.14
C ASN A 196 16.62 4.06 -22.15
N ALA A 197 16.32 2.78 -21.93
CA ALA A 197 16.70 1.68 -22.82
C ALA A 197 15.98 1.71 -24.18
N LEU A 198 14.78 2.29 -24.25
CA LEU A 198 14.00 2.41 -25.48
C LEU A 198 14.40 3.61 -26.34
N LEU A 199 15.15 4.57 -25.78
CA LEU A 199 15.68 5.70 -26.53
C LEU A 199 17.00 5.28 -27.19
N ASP A 200 17.09 5.39 -28.53
CA ASP A 200 18.25 4.95 -29.31
C ASP A 200 19.58 5.59 -28.84
N ASP A 201 19.52 6.84 -28.39
CA ASP A 201 20.67 7.60 -27.89
C ASP A 201 20.82 7.53 -26.37
N HIS A 202 19.94 6.81 -25.67
CA HIS A 202 19.86 6.72 -24.21
C HIS A 202 19.85 8.11 -23.54
N SER A 203 19.31 9.12 -24.23
CA SER A 203 19.26 10.49 -23.74
C SER A 203 18.16 10.68 -22.70
N TRP A 204 18.18 11.86 -22.08
CA TRP A 204 17.12 12.30 -21.18
C TRP A 204 16.06 13.07 -21.96
N GLU A 205 15.00 12.38 -22.38
CA GLU A 205 13.81 13.04 -22.95
C GLU A 205 12.69 13.08 -21.91
N TRP A 206 12.48 14.26 -21.31
CA TRP A 206 11.51 14.47 -20.23
C TRP A 206 10.09 14.01 -20.59
N THR A 207 9.61 14.37 -21.78
CA THR A 207 8.25 14.06 -22.24
C THR A 207 8.05 12.54 -22.34
N PHE A 208 9.01 11.84 -22.93
CA PHE A 208 8.97 10.39 -23.08
C PHE A 208 9.03 9.68 -21.72
N MET A 209 9.93 10.09 -20.83
CA MET A 209 10.05 9.50 -19.49
C MET A 209 8.81 9.71 -18.63
N ARG A 210 8.20 10.90 -18.70
CA ARG A 210 6.91 11.20 -18.06
C ARG A 210 5.81 10.27 -18.59
N ASP A 211 5.71 10.11 -19.90
CA ASP A 211 4.67 9.29 -20.53
C ASP A 211 4.88 7.79 -20.24
N MET A 212 6.14 7.32 -20.18
CA MET A 212 6.49 5.97 -19.74
C MET A 212 6.08 5.72 -18.29
N SER A 213 6.37 6.65 -17.38
CA SER A 213 5.91 6.59 -15.98
C SER A 213 4.38 6.53 -15.90
N LEU A 214 3.66 7.31 -16.69
CA LEU A 214 2.20 7.27 -16.77
C LEU A 214 1.70 5.88 -17.19
N VAL A 215 2.24 5.30 -18.27
CA VAL A 215 1.84 3.98 -18.78
C VAL A 215 2.17 2.87 -17.79
N PHE A 216 3.37 2.88 -17.19
CA PHE A 216 3.76 1.96 -16.13
C PHE A 216 2.86 2.08 -14.90
N GLY A 217 2.46 3.30 -14.54
CA GLY A 217 1.51 3.57 -13.48
C GLY A 217 0.16 2.89 -13.72
N ILE A 218 -0.40 3.05 -14.92
CA ILE A 218 -1.65 2.37 -15.33
C ILE A 218 -1.48 0.86 -15.27
N GLY A 219 -0.40 0.32 -15.84
CA GLY A 219 -0.12 -1.12 -15.83
C GLY A 219 0.01 -1.67 -14.40
N THR A 220 0.71 -0.96 -13.53
CA THR A 220 0.90 -1.35 -12.13
C THR A 220 -0.42 -1.30 -11.35
N VAL A 221 -1.27 -0.29 -11.59
CA VAL A 221 -2.63 -0.23 -11.03
C VAL A 221 -3.51 -1.38 -11.53
N ALA A 222 -3.41 -1.75 -12.81
CA ALA A 222 -4.15 -2.89 -13.36
C ALA A 222 -3.71 -4.21 -12.71
N VAL A 223 -2.41 -4.41 -12.52
CA VAL A 223 -1.87 -5.55 -11.77
C VAL A 223 -2.34 -5.50 -10.30
N ALA A 224 -2.36 -4.32 -9.68
CA ALA A 224 -2.86 -4.15 -8.31
C ALA A 224 -4.34 -4.56 -8.20
N LEU A 225 -5.19 -4.14 -9.14
CA LEU A 225 -6.60 -4.54 -9.22
C LEU A 225 -6.75 -6.05 -9.34
N TRP A 226 -5.97 -6.67 -10.22
CA TRP A 226 -5.99 -8.12 -10.39
C TRP A 226 -5.55 -8.86 -9.11
N VAL A 227 -4.46 -8.41 -8.47
CA VAL A 227 -3.98 -8.96 -7.19
C VAL A 227 -5.00 -8.75 -6.08
N ASP A 228 -5.66 -7.60 -6.03
CA ASP A 228 -6.67 -7.25 -5.02
C ASP A 228 -7.87 -8.19 -5.10
N VAL A 229 -8.45 -8.33 -6.30
CA VAL A 229 -9.57 -9.24 -6.55
C VAL A 229 -9.19 -10.68 -6.22
N ARG A 230 -8.02 -11.14 -6.68
CA ARG A 230 -7.53 -12.50 -6.40
C ARG A 230 -7.32 -12.75 -4.91
N SER A 231 -6.76 -11.79 -4.19
CA SER A 231 -6.50 -11.91 -2.75
C SER A 231 -7.81 -11.94 -1.95
N ARG A 232 -8.77 -11.08 -2.32
CA ARG A 232 -10.11 -11.05 -1.69
C ARG A 232 -10.90 -12.34 -1.90
N LEU A 233 -10.82 -12.91 -3.11
CA LEU A 233 -11.52 -14.15 -3.46
C LEU A 233 -10.79 -15.42 -2.99
N SER A 234 -9.59 -15.30 -2.42
CA SER A 234 -8.82 -16.45 -1.99
C SER A 234 -9.49 -17.20 -0.84
N ARG A 235 -9.51 -18.53 -0.92
CA ARG A 235 -10.09 -19.41 0.12
C ARG A 235 -9.18 -19.55 1.34
N THR A 236 -7.87 -19.34 1.17
CA THR A 236 -6.87 -19.51 2.24
C THR A 236 -6.66 -18.20 3.00
N ALA A 237 -6.68 -18.29 4.34
CA ALA A 237 -6.52 -17.12 5.22
C ALA A 237 -5.22 -16.34 4.97
N GLU A 238 -4.12 -17.05 4.66
CA GLU A 238 -2.83 -16.44 4.33
C GLU A 238 -2.92 -15.45 3.16
N TRP A 239 -3.71 -15.77 2.14
CA TRP A 239 -3.81 -15.00 0.90
C TRP A 239 -4.93 -13.95 0.91
N ARG A 240 -5.77 -13.90 1.96
CA ARG A 240 -6.82 -12.88 2.13
C ARG A 240 -6.30 -11.53 2.67
N GLN A 241 -5.00 -11.42 2.88
CA GLN A 241 -4.36 -10.18 3.31
C GLN A 241 -4.28 -9.16 2.16
N ASP A 242 -3.93 -7.92 2.47
CA ASP A 242 -3.88 -6.83 1.47
C ASP A 242 -2.53 -6.77 0.73
N PHE A 243 -2.32 -7.68 -0.21
CA PHE A 243 -1.12 -7.70 -1.06
C PHE A 243 -1.08 -6.57 -2.09
N ALA A 244 -2.22 -5.98 -2.45
CA ALA A 244 -2.29 -4.98 -3.51
C ALA A 244 -1.91 -3.56 -3.03
N PHE A 245 -1.86 -3.31 -1.72
CA PHE A 245 -1.62 -1.98 -1.15
C PHE A 245 -0.42 -1.25 -1.76
N TRP A 246 0.77 -1.87 -1.77
CA TRP A 246 1.98 -1.24 -2.27
C TRP A 246 1.95 -1.00 -3.78
N LEU A 247 1.36 -1.93 -4.55
CA LEU A 247 1.17 -1.77 -6.00
C LEU A 247 0.22 -0.61 -6.31
N TYR A 248 -0.89 -0.47 -5.58
CA TYR A 248 -1.76 0.69 -5.72
C TYR A 248 -1.03 1.99 -5.39
N MET A 249 -0.23 2.00 -4.32
CA MET A 249 0.49 3.20 -3.89
C MET A 249 1.48 3.67 -4.97
N PHE A 250 2.43 2.83 -5.37
CA PHE A 250 3.43 3.21 -6.37
C PHE A 250 2.86 3.35 -7.77
N GLY A 251 1.90 2.49 -8.15
CA GLY A 251 1.20 2.61 -9.43
C GLY A 251 0.44 3.94 -9.56
N THR A 252 -0.24 4.36 -8.48
CA THR A 252 -0.93 5.66 -8.47
C THR A 252 0.06 6.82 -8.48
N VAL A 253 1.18 6.73 -7.76
CA VAL A 253 2.23 7.77 -7.79
C VAL A 253 2.77 7.94 -9.21
N MET A 254 3.15 6.86 -9.88
CA MET A 254 3.63 6.90 -11.26
C MET A 254 2.60 7.51 -12.22
N PHE A 255 1.37 7.00 -12.17
CA PHE A 255 0.27 7.49 -13.00
C PHE A 255 -0.02 8.98 -12.75
N TRP A 256 -0.19 9.35 -11.49
CA TRP A 256 -0.60 10.69 -11.10
C TRP A 256 0.51 11.71 -11.34
N CYS A 257 1.77 11.40 -11.02
CA CYS A 257 2.89 12.29 -11.35
C CYS A 257 3.03 12.47 -12.86
N GLY A 258 2.94 11.39 -13.64
CA GLY A 258 2.99 11.47 -15.10
C GLY A 258 1.83 12.29 -15.68
N LEU A 259 0.63 12.18 -15.10
CA LEU A 259 -0.54 12.96 -15.51
C LEU A 259 -0.42 14.44 -15.12
N SER A 260 -0.02 14.75 -13.88
CA SER A 260 0.05 16.10 -13.34
C SER A 260 1.21 16.93 -13.91
N LEU A 261 2.29 16.27 -14.32
CA LEU A 261 3.44 16.91 -15.00
C LEU A 261 3.23 17.03 -16.51
N ARG A 262 2.04 16.72 -17.01
CA ARG A 262 1.72 16.87 -18.42
C ARG A 262 1.28 18.30 -18.71
N ASP A 263 2.08 19.00 -19.51
CA ASP A 263 1.74 20.33 -19.98
C ASP A 263 0.41 20.30 -20.73
N SER A 264 -0.47 21.22 -20.35
CA SER A 264 -1.79 21.39 -20.94
C SER A 264 -1.94 22.86 -21.33
N ASP A 265 -1.51 23.19 -22.54
CA ASP A 265 -1.61 24.56 -23.09
C ASP A 265 -3.06 25.02 -23.31
N SER A 266 -4.04 24.11 -23.15
CA SER A 266 -5.46 24.38 -23.34
C SER A 266 -6.28 24.23 -22.06
N GLU A 267 -7.27 25.09 -21.89
CA GLU A 267 -8.27 24.98 -20.82
C GLU A 267 -9.07 23.67 -20.89
N LEU A 268 -9.26 23.13 -22.09
CA LEU A 268 -9.86 21.81 -22.28
C LEU A 268 -9.00 20.71 -21.63
N GLY A 269 -7.68 20.76 -21.81
CA GLY A 269 -6.75 19.80 -21.20
C GLY A 269 -6.80 19.86 -19.68
N LYS A 270 -6.82 21.07 -19.10
CA LYS A 270 -6.94 21.28 -17.64
C LYS A 270 -8.29 20.81 -17.11
N PHE A 271 -9.39 21.01 -17.85
CA PHE A 271 -10.70 20.49 -17.51
C PHE A 271 -10.74 18.95 -17.54
N VAL A 272 -10.14 18.31 -18.55
CA VAL A 272 -10.01 16.85 -18.61
C VAL A 272 -9.17 16.32 -17.45
N TYR A 273 -8.07 17.01 -17.09
CA TYR A 273 -7.27 16.69 -15.90
C TYR A 273 -8.12 16.73 -14.62
N ALA A 274 -8.96 17.75 -14.45
CA ALA A 274 -9.89 17.84 -13.32
C ALA A 274 -10.89 16.67 -13.29
N LEU A 275 -11.44 16.31 -14.47
CA LEU A 275 -12.38 15.19 -14.60
C LEU A 275 -11.73 13.85 -14.26
N ILE A 276 -10.49 13.61 -14.70
CA ILE A 276 -9.73 12.40 -14.36
C ILE A 276 -9.52 12.31 -12.85
N ASN A 277 -9.09 13.41 -12.21
CA ASN A 277 -8.88 13.44 -10.76
C ASN A 277 -10.19 13.27 -9.97
N LEU A 278 -11.30 13.85 -10.45
CA LEU A 278 -12.62 13.59 -9.88
C LEU A 278 -13.02 12.11 -10.02
N ALA A 279 -12.77 11.51 -11.18
CA ALA A 279 -13.01 10.08 -11.39
C ALA A 279 -12.15 9.21 -10.44
N MET A 280 -10.90 9.60 -10.16
CA MET A 280 -10.06 8.94 -9.16
C MET A 280 -10.66 9.03 -7.75
N VAL A 281 -11.20 10.19 -7.36
CA VAL A 281 -11.88 10.35 -6.06
C VAL A 281 -13.04 9.37 -5.93
N LEU A 282 -13.91 9.34 -6.95
CA LEU A 282 -15.10 8.48 -6.97
C LEU A 282 -14.73 7.00 -7.04
N ALA A 283 -13.77 6.61 -7.87
CA ALA A 283 -13.29 5.24 -7.98
C ALA A 283 -12.61 4.78 -6.68
N GLY A 284 -11.80 5.63 -6.04
CA GLY A 284 -11.19 5.36 -4.75
C GLY A 284 -12.21 5.11 -3.65
N ALA A 285 -13.27 5.91 -3.61
CA ALA A 285 -14.39 5.71 -2.70
C ALA A 285 -15.15 4.41 -2.99
N ALA A 286 -15.42 4.11 -4.27
CA ALA A 286 -16.17 2.92 -4.68
C ALA A 286 -15.42 1.59 -4.39
N ILE A 287 -14.10 1.55 -4.61
CA ILE A 287 -13.27 0.35 -4.41
C ILE A 287 -12.74 0.25 -2.96
N GLY A 288 -12.92 1.31 -2.16
CA GLY A 288 -12.38 1.39 -0.80
C GLY A 288 -10.85 1.55 -0.76
N ARG A 289 -10.28 2.21 -1.78
CA ARG A 289 -8.84 2.45 -1.93
C ARG A 289 -8.52 3.94 -1.76
N ARG A 290 -8.16 4.31 -0.54
CA ARG A 290 -7.89 5.70 -0.13
C ARG A 290 -6.81 6.41 -0.95
N VAL A 291 -5.85 5.67 -1.50
CA VAL A 291 -4.77 6.23 -2.34
C VAL A 291 -5.35 7.02 -3.51
N PHE A 292 -6.31 6.47 -4.26
CA PHE A 292 -6.94 7.20 -5.38
C PHE A 292 -7.70 8.43 -4.92
N THR A 293 -8.40 8.35 -3.78
CA THR A 293 -9.12 9.48 -3.20
C THR A 293 -8.18 10.62 -2.80
N VAL A 294 -7.06 10.30 -2.16
CA VAL A 294 -6.07 11.31 -1.74
C VAL A 294 -5.42 11.97 -2.96
N PHE A 295 -4.90 11.20 -3.90
CA PHE A 295 -4.24 11.74 -5.10
C PHE A 295 -5.24 12.48 -6.01
N GLY A 296 -6.45 11.95 -6.19
CA GLY A 296 -7.51 12.63 -6.92
C GLY A 296 -7.91 13.96 -6.26
N ALA A 297 -8.06 14.00 -4.94
CA ALA A 297 -8.36 15.24 -4.23
C ALA A 297 -7.23 16.27 -4.35
N LEU A 298 -5.96 15.83 -4.29
CA LEU A 298 -4.81 16.69 -4.54
C LEU A 298 -4.85 17.27 -5.97
N GLY A 299 -5.16 16.45 -6.98
CA GLY A 299 -5.24 16.96 -8.35
C GLY A 299 -6.41 17.91 -8.59
N VAL A 300 -7.58 17.65 -8.00
CA VAL A 300 -8.70 18.62 -8.00
C VAL A 300 -8.30 19.92 -7.32
N ALA A 301 -7.57 19.85 -6.19
CA ALA A 301 -7.08 21.04 -5.49
C ALA A 301 -6.08 21.84 -6.34
N LEU A 302 -5.17 21.17 -7.06
CA LEU A 302 -4.26 21.83 -8.00
C LEU A 302 -5.02 22.56 -9.12
N TYR A 303 -6.04 21.92 -9.70
CA TYR A 303 -6.87 22.54 -10.73
C TYR A 303 -7.66 23.76 -10.21
N LEU A 304 -8.27 23.64 -9.02
CA LEU A 304 -8.98 24.75 -8.38
C LEU A 304 -8.03 25.90 -8.02
N GLY A 305 -6.80 25.58 -7.60
CA GLY A 305 -5.74 26.55 -7.37
C GLY A 305 -5.38 27.31 -8.63
N HIS A 306 -5.22 26.60 -9.76
CA HIS A 306 -5.02 27.22 -11.07
C HIS A 306 -6.18 28.15 -11.46
N LEU A 307 -7.44 27.70 -11.36
CA LEU A 307 -8.61 28.55 -11.61
C LEU A 307 -8.61 29.79 -10.70
N SER A 308 -8.27 29.63 -9.42
CA SER A 308 -8.20 30.74 -8.47
C SER A 308 -7.13 31.76 -8.85
N HIS A 309 -5.96 31.30 -9.29
CA HIS A 309 -4.79 32.16 -9.46
C HIS A 309 -4.71 32.81 -10.83
N GLU A 310 -5.11 32.10 -11.89
CA GLU A 310 -4.98 32.59 -13.27
C GLU A 310 -6.31 33.09 -13.86
N VAL A 311 -7.43 32.46 -13.52
CA VAL A 311 -8.73 32.80 -14.13
C VAL A 311 -9.53 33.79 -13.27
N PHE A 312 -9.47 33.63 -11.94
CA PHE A 312 -10.28 34.39 -10.99
C PHE A 312 -9.44 35.21 -9.99
N GLN A 313 -8.23 35.62 -10.38
CA GLN A 313 -7.25 36.29 -9.51
C GLN A 313 -7.83 37.44 -8.69
N ASP A 314 -8.69 38.26 -9.29
CA ASP A 314 -9.29 39.45 -8.66
C ASP A 314 -10.72 39.24 -8.13
N SER A 315 -11.23 38.00 -8.12
CA SER A 315 -12.60 37.69 -7.74
C SER A 315 -12.71 37.22 -6.30
N LEU A 316 -13.21 38.09 -5.41
CA LEU A 316 -13.56 37.72 -4.03
C LEU A 316 -14.72 36.70 -3.95
N LEU A 317 -15.54 36.60 -5.01
CA LEU A 317 -16.66 35.67 -5.08
C LEU A 317 -16.21 34.23 -5.30
N PHE A 318 -15.09 34.01 -5.97
CA PHE A 318 -14.63 32.66 -6.31
C PHE A 318 -14.26 31.85 -5.05
N PRO A 319 -13.43 32.34 -4.11
CA PRO A 319 -13.16 31.64 -2.84
C PRO A 319 -14.42 31.39 -2.01
N LEU A 320 -15.39 32.32 -2.05
CA LEU A 320 -16.65 32.22 -1.30
C LEU A 320 -17.58 31.16 -1.90
N ALA A 321 -17.70 31.11 -3.22
CA ALA A 321 -18.41 30.03 -3.92
C ALA A 321 -17.74 28.67 -3.68
N LEU A 322 -16.41 28.62 -3.68
CA LEU A 322 -15.66 27.38 -3.45
C LEU A 322 -15.84 26.85 -2.03
N THR A 323 -15.84 27.73 -1.02
CA THR A 323 -16.15 27.35 0.37
C THR A 323 -17.59 26.86 0.51
N LEU A 324 -18.56 27.53 -0.12
CA LEU A 324 -19.95 27.05 -0.14
C LEU A 324 -20.08 25.67 -0.82
N LEU A 325 -19.36 25.45 -1.93
CA LEU A 325 -19.32 24.15 -2.61
C LEU A 325 -18.72 23.08 -1.69
N GLY A 326 -17.60 23.36 -1.03
CA GLY A 326 -16.97 22.46 -0.06
C GLY A 326 -17.90 22.10 1.09
N LEU A 327 -18.59 23.09 1.66
CA LEU A 327 -19.60 22.88 2.71
C LEU A 327 -20.79 22.06 2.19
N GLY A 328 -21.21 22.27 0.95
CA GLY A 328 -22.25 21.47 0.28
C GLY A 328 -21.86 20.00 0.15
N VAL A 329 -20.61 19.71 -0.23
CA VAL A 329 -20.10 18.32 -0.29
C VAL A 329 -20.02 17.69 1.10
N VAL A 330 -19.59 18.43 2.12
CA VAL A 330 -19.61 17.95 3.52
C VAL A 330 -21.03 17.64 3.98
N ALA A 331 -21.98 18.54 3.72
CA ALA A 331 -23.39 18.33 4.05
C ALA A 331 -23.98 17.11 3.33
N LEU A 332 -23.62 16.91 2.05
CA LEU A 332 -23.98 15.71 1.28
C LEU A 332 -23.40 14.44 1.92
N GLY A 333 -22.15 14.49 2.38
CA GLY A 333 -21.51 13.37 3.10
C GLY A 333 -22.23 13.03 4.41
N VAL A 334 -22.60 14.03 5.20
CA VAL A 334 -23.38 13.84 6.44
C VAL A 334 -24.78 13.29 6.12
N TRP A 335 -25.44 13.79 5.08
CA TRP A 335 -26.73 13.27 4.63
C TRP A 335 -26.62 11.82 4.16
N TRP A 336 -25.55 11.49 3.43
CA TRP A 336 -25.27 10.13 2.95
C TRP A 336 -25.05 9.16 4.12
N GLN A 337 -24.27 9.56 5.13
CA GLN A 337 -24.03 8.75 6.33
C GLN A 337 -25.34 8.36 7.03
N ARG A 338 -26.33 9.26 7.04
CA ARG A 338 -27.66 8.99 7.61
C ARG A 338 -28.49 7.98 6.80
N HIS A 339 -28.18 7.77 5.52
CA HIS A 339 -28.90 6.88 4.61
C HIS A 339 -28.04 5.69 4.14
N GLU A 340 -26.86 5.50 4.70
CA GLU A 340 -25.84 4.55 4.24
C GLU A 340 -26.39 3.12 4.13
N VAL A 341 -27.16 2.68 5.13
CA VAL A 341 -27.79 1.35 5.15
C VAL A 341 -28.79 1.17 3.98
N ALA A 342 -29.59 2.19 3.69
CA ALA A 342 -30.59 2.13 2.62
C ALA A 342 -29.96 2.20 1.22
N ILE A 343 -28.87 2.96 1.08
CA ILE A 343 -28.16 3.14 -0.19
C ILE A 343 -27.28 1.92 -0.50
N ALA A 344 -26.57 1.38 0.50
CA ALA A 344 -25.78 0.16 0.36
C ALA A 344 -26.65 -1.04 -0.08
N ALA A 345 -27.87 -1.16 0.47
CA ALA A 345 -28.82 -2.20 0.06
C ALA A 345 -29.26 -2.09 -1.42
N ARG A 346 -29.27 -0.88 -2.00
CA ARG A 346 -29.60 -0.64 -3.42
C ARG A 346 -28.39 -0.85 -4.34
N LEU A 347 -27.21 -0.39 -3.93
CA LEU A 347 -25.97 -0.47 -4.72
C LEU A 347 -25.34 -1.87 -4.72
N ALA A 348 -25.53 -2.65 -3.65
CA ALA A 348 -25.07 -4.05 -3.59
C ALA A 348 -25.64 -4.94 -4.71
N ARG A 349 -26.73 -4.50 -5.38
CA ARG A 349 -27.30 -5.18 -6.55
C ARG A 349 -26.48 -5.00 -7.83
N TYR A 350 -25.62 -3.98 -7.90
CA TYR A 350 -24.87 -3.62 -9.10
C TYR A 350 -23.35 -3.78 -8.96
N VAL A 351 -22.83 -3.93 -7.74
CA VAL A 351 -21.40 -4.10 -7.47
C VAL A 351 -21.06 -5.59 -7.28
N PRO A 352 -20.17 -6.18 -8.10
CA PRO A 352 -19.71 -7.56 -7.93
C PRO A 352 -19.16 -7.80 -6.51
N VAL A 353 -19.51 -8.93 -5.91
CA VAL A 353 -19.19 -9.28 -4.51
C VAL A 353 -17.70 -9.10 -4.16
N GLY A 354 -16.79 -9.30 -5.11
CA GLY A 354 -15.35 -9.17 -4.90
C GLY A 354 -14.82 -7.74 -4.71
N LEU A 355 -15.58 -6.71 -5.09
CA LEU A 355 -15.17 -5.29 -5.04
C LEU A 355 -15.89 -4.49 -3.95
N GLN A 356 -16.76 -5.12 -3.16
CA GLN A 356 -17.47 -4.43 -2.09
C GLN A 356 -16.49 -3.99 -0.99
N PRO A 357 -16.66 -2.79 -0.41
CA PRO A 357 -15.82 -2.30 0.67
C PRO A 357 -15.88 -3.25 1.87
N ARG A 358 -14.75 -3.45 2.55
CA ARG A 358 -14.69 -4.25 3.77
C ARG A 358 -15.48 -3.53 4.86
N SER A 359 -16.57 -4.14 5.31
CA SER A 359 -17.30 -3.74 6.52
C SER A 359 -16.43 -3.82 7.75
#